data_AF-A0AAD1R3P9-F1
#
_entry.id   AF-A0AAD1R3P9-F1
#
_cell.length_a   1.000
_cell.length_b   1.000
_cell.length_c   1.000
_cell.angle_alpha   90.00
_cell.angle_beta   90.00
_cell.angle_gamma   90.00
#
_symmetry.space_group_name_H-M   'P 1'
#
loop_
_entity.id
_entity.type
_entity.pdbx_description
1 polymer ?
#
loop_
_entity_poly.entity_id
_entity_poly.type
_entity_poly.pdbx_seq_one_letter_code
_entity_poly.pdbx_strand_id
1 'polypeptide(L)'
;MAPKKAVEAGKRKKEMSLLEDKKEIIRKHEGGMRLTDLAKENGRSPSTIGTILKMKEKITGRDAAKGVTRVSKQRPPVLEEVEKLLLLWIEQKQRAGDSVTKATVCEKAKALHADLLK
;
A
#
# COMPACT_ATOMS: atom_id res chain seq x y z
N MET A 1 13.22 -8.01 46.31
CA MET A 1 13.23 -8.69 44.99
C MET A 1 11.77 -8.92 44.60
N ALA A 2 11.18 -8.45 43.51
CA ALA A 2 11.59 -7.71 42.32
C ALA A 2 10.37 -6.85 41.89
N PRO A 3 10.53 -5.70 41.22
CA PRO A 3 9.39 -4.86 40.87
C PRO A 3 8.67 -5.41 39.64
N LYS A 4 7.34 -5.46 39.74
CA LYS A 4 6.41 -5.85 38.68
C LYS A 4 6.54 -4.85 37.53
N LYS A 5 7.05 -5.34 36.39
CA LYS A 5 7.21 -4.54 35.17
C LYS A 5 5.82 -4.25 34.59
N ALA A 6 5.37 -3.02 34.75
CA ALA A 6 4.15 -2.50 34.14
C ALA A 6 4.25 -2.69 32.62
N VAL A 7 3.32 -3.45 32.06
CA VAL A 7 3.11 -3.54 30.62
C VAL A 7 2.40 -2.25 30.24
N GLU A 8 3.21 -1.21 29.95
CA GLU A 8 2.76 -0.03 29.23
C GLU A 8 2.14 -0.53 27.91
N ALA A 9 0.81 -0.52 27.87
CA ALA A 9 0.02 -0.70 26.67
C ALA A 9 0.21 0.54 25.78
N GLY A 10 1.44 0.72 25.30
CA GLY A 10 1.77 1.71 24.29
C GLY A 10 0.84 1.46 23.11
N LYS A 11 -0.06 2.41 22.87
CA LYS A 11 -0.87 2.47 21.65
C LYS A 11 0.05 2.11 20.49
N ARG A 12 -0.12 0.90 19.94
CA ARG A 12 0.68 0.43 18.81
C ARG A 12 0.37 1.39 17.68
N LYS A 13 1.21 2.40 17.50
CA LYS A 13 1.20 3.30 16.36
C LYS A 13 1.25 2.36 15.18
N LYS A 14 0.12 2.20 14.49
CA LYS A 14 -0.02 1.34 13.34
C LYS A 14 0.83 2.00 12.26
N GLU A 15 2.12 1.73 12.30
CA GLU A 15 3.08 2.20 11.32
C GLU A 15 2.61 1.58 10.02
N MET A 16 1.91 2.41 9.23
CA MET A 16 1.25 1.98 8.02
C MET A 16 2.34 1.69 7.00
N SER A 17 2.85 0.47 7.06
CA SER A 17 3.84 -0.09 6.15
C SER A 17 3.46 0.20 4.69
N LEU A 18 4.42 0.75 3.96
CA LEU A 18 4.36 1.03 2.53
C LEU A 18 3.97 -0.25 1.78
N LEU A 19 3.19 -0.14 0.71
CA LEU A 19 2.81 -1.32 -0.05
C LEU A 19 4.04 -1.97 -0.72
N GLU A 20 5.03 -1.16 -1.10
CA GLU A 20 6.32 -1.61 -1.63
C GLU A 20 7.14 -2.36 -0.57
N ASP A 21 7.24 -1.88 0.67
CA ASP A 21 7.93 -2.62 1.75
C ASP A 21 7.37 -4.03 1.91
N LYS A 22 6.03 -4.17 1.82
CA LYS A 22 5.39 -5.49 1.93
C LYS A 22 5.71 -6.38 0.74
N LYS A 23 5.72 -5.83 -0.48
CA LYS A 23 6.11 -6.56 -1.69
C LYS A 23 7.58 -7.00 -1.61
N GLU A 24 8.46 -6.14 -1.08
CA GLU A 24 9.87 -6.47 -0.88
C GLU A 24 10.04 -7.59 0.17
N ILE A 25 9.34 -7.51 1.31
CA ILE A 25 9.32 -8.57 2.33
C ILE A 25 8.89 -9.91 1.72
N ILE A 26 7.84 -9.92 0.88
CA ILE A 26 7.38 -11.13 0.21
C ILE A 26 8.47 -11.66 -0.73
N ARG A 27 9.07 -10.80 -1.56
CA ARG A 27 10.14 -11.16 -2.50
C ARG A 27 11.36 -11.74 -1.80
N LYS A 28 11.80 -11.15 -0.69
CA LYS A 28 12.93 -11.64 0.12
C LYS A 28 12.63 -12.98 0.77
N HIS A 29 11.40 -13.19 1.23
CA HIS A 29 10.97 -14.49 1.79
C HIS A 29 10.87 -15.58 0.71
N GLU A 30 10.36 -15.27 -0.49
CA GLU A 30 10.34 -16.21 -1.62
C GLU A 30 11.76 -16.52 -2.13
N GLY A 31 12.71 -15.60 -1.95
CA GLY A 31 14.14 -15.82 -2.15
C GLY A 31 14.83 -16.67 -1.07
N GLY A 32 14.09 -17.23 -0.11
CA GLY A 32 14.62 -18.16 0.91
C GLY A 32 15.06 -17.53 2.23
N MET A 33 14.84 -16.23 2.44
CA MET A 33 15.20 -15.57 3.71
C MET A 33 14.25 -15.98 4.85
N ARG A 34 14.81 -16.26 6.04
CA ARG A 34 14.02 -16.72 7.20
C ARG A 34 13.21 -15.57 7.80
N LEU A 35 12.02 -15.90 8.32
CA LEU A 35 11.13 -14.98 9.03
C LEU A 35 11.83 -14.11 10.09
N THR A 36 12.77 -14.69 10.84
CA THR A 36 13.54 -13.99 11.88
C THR A 36 14.50 -12.95 11.32
N ASP A 37 15.07 -13.22 10.15
CA ASP A 37 16.04 -12.33 9.51
C ASP A 37 15.29 -11.18 8.82
N LEU A 38 14.16 -11.46 8.16
CA LEU A 38 13.25 -10.43 7.67
C LEU A 38 12.74 -9.51 8.77
N ALA A 39 12.40 -10.05 9.94
CA ALA A 39 11.94 -9.28 11.08
C ALA A 39 13.02 -8.30 11.58
N LYS A 40 14.27 -8.77 11.69
CA LYS A 40 15.41 -7.94 12.08
C LYS A 40 15.71 -6.87 11.04
N GLU A 41 15.78 -7.24 9.76
CA GLU A 41 16.10 -6.31 8.66
C GLU A 41 15.04 -5.22 8.50
N ASN A 42 13.76 -5.57 8.64
CA ASN A 42 12.67 -4.61 8.52
C ASN A 42 12.33 -3.88 9.84
N GLY A 43 13.06 -4.16 10.93
CA GLY A 43 12.78 -3.60 12.26
C GLY A 43 11.38 -3.95 12.81
N ARG A 44 10.77 -5.04 12.35
CA ARG A 44 9.38 -5.43 12.65
C ARG A 44 9.31 -6.69 13.49
N SER A 45 8.21 -6.87 14.21
CA SER A 45 7.98 -8.12 14.91
C SER A 45 7.78 -9.29 13.94
N PRO A 46 8.27 -10.50 14.26
CA PRO A 46 8.08 -11.69 13.41
C PRO A 46 6.61 -12.01 13.18
N SER A 47 5.72 -11.70 14.14
CA SER A 47 4.27 -11.82 13.99
C SER A 47 3.71 -10.87 12.90
N THR A 48 4.30 -9.68 12.74
CA THR A 48 3.92 -8.73 11.69
C THR A 48 4.36 -9.24 10.32
N ILE A 49 5.60 -9.75 10.20
CA ILE A 49 6.09 -10.36 8.96
C ILE A 49 5.24 -11.58 8.58
N GLY A 50 4.92 -12.46 9.52
CA GLY A 50 4.04 -13.60 9.28
C GLY A 50 2.65 -13.20 8.78
N THR A 51 2.10 -12.09 9.31
CA THR A 51 0.81 -11.55 8.82
C THR A 51 0.93 -10.99 7.39
N ILE A 52 2.07 -10.36 7.05
CA ILE A 52 2.34 -9.86 5.69
C ILE A 52 2.40 -11.03 4.71
N LEU A 53 3.13 -12.10 5.05
CA LEU A 53 3.22 -13.30 4.21
C LEU A 53 1.88 -14.02 4.07
N LYS A 54 1.06 -14.08 5.13
CA LYS A 54 -0.30 -14.64 5.04
C LYS A 54 -1.21 -13.81 4.13
N MET A 55 -0.97 -12.52 4.03
CA MET A 55 -1.69 -11.61 3.13
C MET A 55 -0.98 -11.43 1.78
N LYS A 56 0.01 -12.27 1.44
CA LYS A 56 0.86 -12.07 0.25
C LYS A 56 0.06 -11.96 -1.04
N GLU A 57 -0.95 -12.81 -1.25
CA GLU A 57 -1.76 -12.80 -2.47
C GLU A 57 -2.52 -11.48 -2.65
N LYS A 58 -3.03 -10.92 -1.54
CA LYS A 58 -3.73 -9.63 -1.53
C LYS A 58 -2.78 -8.44 -1.70
N ILE A 59 -1.49 -8.62 -1.41
CA ILE A 59 -0.46 -7.57 -1.54
C ILE A 59 0.16 -7.61 -2.94
N THR A 60 0.43 -8.80 -3.48
CA THR A 60 0.95 -8.99 -4.84
C THR A 60 -0.09 -8.62 -5.89
N GLY A 61 -1.37 -8.97 -5.69
CA GLY A 61 -2.47 -8.59 -6.58
C GLY A 61 -2.83 -7.10 -6.55
N ARG A 62 -2.32 -6.34 -5.56
CA ARG A 62 -2.43 -4.88 -5.54
C ARG A 62 -1.35 -4.27 -6.41
N ASP A 63 -1.69 -4.08 -7.67
CA ASP A 63 -0.97 -3.14 -8.53
C ASP A 63 -1.50 -1.74 -8.21
N ALA A 64 -0.68 -0.89 -7.60
CA ALA A 64 -1.06 0.46 -7.22
C ALA A 64 -0.44 1.44 -8.22
N ALA A 65 -1.16 2.52 -8.56
CA ALA A 65 -0.65 3.54 -9.46
C ALA A 65 0.69 4.12 -8.96
N LYS A 66 1.57 4.50 -9.90
CA LYS A 66 2.90 5.04 -9.60
C LYS A 66 2.77 6.26 -8.66
N GLY A 67 3.41 6.19 -7.50
CA GLY A 67 3.35 7.24 -6.45
C GLY A 67 2.39 6.96 -5.30
N VAL A 68 1.60 5.88 -5.34
CA VAL A 68 0.77 5.45 -4.20
C VAL A 68 1.63 4.74 -3.16
N THR A 69 2.13 5.52 -2.21
CA THR A 69 2.98 5.06 -1.10
C THR A 69 2.19 4.31 -0.04
N ARG A 70 0.99 4.80 0.30
CA ARG A 70 0.15 4.25 1.38
C ARG A 70 -1.13 3.62 0.83
N VAL A 71 -1.26 2.31 1.01
CA VAL A 71 -2.53 1.62 0.80
C VAL A 71 -3.00 1.00 2.10
N SER A 72 -4.06 1.57 2.65
CA SER A 72 -4.74 1.03 3.83
C SER A 72 -5.53 -0.24 3.47
N LYS A 73 -5.79 -1.10 4.46
CA LYS A 73 -6.71 -2.24 4.33
C LYS A 73 -8.13 -1.80 3.95
N GLN A 74 -8.48 -0.55 4.23
CA GLN A 74 -9.81 0.03 3.97
C GLN A 74 -9.93 0.67 2.58
N ARG A 75 -8.86 0.70 1.78
CA ARG A 75 -8.94 1.29 0.44
C ARG A 75 -9.73 0.34 -0.48
N PRO A 76 -10.83 0.77 -1.10
CA PRO A 76 -11.57 -0.04 -2.06
C PRO A 76 -10.72 -0.31 -3.31
N PRO A 77 -10.78 -1.53 -3.88
CA PRO A 77 -10.07 -1.86 -5.11
C PRO A 77 -10.53 -0.97 -6.29
N VAL A 78 -11.80 -0.55 -6.31
CA VAL A 78 -12.33 0.41 -7.29
C VAL A 78 -11.54 1.72 -7.29
N LEU A 79 -11.14 2.24 -6.12
CA LEU A 79 -10.33 3.47 -6.07
C LEU A 79 -8.92 3.25 -6.63
N GLU A 80 -8.34 2.06 -6.46
CA GLU A 80 -7.02 1.75 -7.02
C GLU A 80 -7.10 1.74 -8.56
N GLU A 81 -8.18 1.21 -9.13
CA GLU A 81 -8.39 1.20 -10.58
C GLU A 81 -8.67 2.61 -11.14
N VAL A 82 -9.49 3.42 -10.46
CA VAL A 82 -9.70 4.83 -10.82
C VAL A 82 -8.38 5.59 -10.85
N GLU A 83 -7.50 5.40 -9.86
CA GLU A 83 -6.20 6.08 -9.80
C GLU A 83 -5.28 5.70 -10.96
N LYS A 84 -5.27 4.43 -11.38
CA LYS A 84 -4.47 3.99 -12.55
C LYS A 84 -4.96 4.63 -13.83
N LEU A 85 -6.27 4.56 -14.08
CA LEU A 85 -6.87 5.16 -15.28
C LEU A 85 -6.69 6.68 -15.29
N LEU A 86 -6.78 7.31 -14.13
CA LEU A 86 -6.54 8.74 -13.98
C LEU A 86 -5.08 9.10 -14.24
N LEU A 87 -4.12 8.31 -13.77
CA LEU A 87 -2.70 8.52 -14.04
C LEU A 87 -2.38 8.46 -15.53
N LEU A 88 -2.86 7.41 -16.23
CA LEU A 88 -2.68 7.27 -17.67
C LEU A 88 -3.29 8.45 -18.44
N TRP A 89 -4.47 8.91 -18.00
CA TRP A 89 -5.12 10.07 -18.61
C TRP A 89 -4.33 11.37 -18.38
N ILE A 90 -3.77 11.57 -17.18
CA ILE A 90 -2.90 12.72 -16.89
C ILE A 90 -1.64 12.67 -17.76
N GLU A 91 -0.97 11.52 -17.86
CA GLU A 91 0.22 11.35 -18.70
C GLU A 91 -0.09 11.62 -20.18
N GLN A 92 -1.24 11.16 -20.69
CA GLN A 92 -1.70 11.46 -22.04
C GLN A 92 -1.93 12.96 -22.24
N LYS A 93 -2.61 13.63 -21.29
CA LYS A 93 -2.85 15.07 -21.36
C LYS A 93 -1.58 15.90 -21.28
N GLN A 94 -0.64 15.52 -20.42
CA GLN A 94 0.67 16.17 -20.33
C GLN A 94 1.48 15.99 -21.63
N ARG A 95 1.45 14.81 -22.25
CA ARG A 95 2.09 14.59 -23.56
C ARG A 95 1.45 15.41 -24.68
N ALA A 96 0.15 15.66 -24.60
CA ALA A 96 -0.57 16.52 -25.55
C ALA A 96 -0.30 18.02 -25.34
N GLY A 97 0.44 18.41 -24.28
CA GLY A 97 0.71 19.81 -23.94
C GLY A 97 -0.47 20.51 -23.25
N ASP A 98 -1.50 19.77 -22.86
CA ASP A 98 -2.67 20.32 -22.15
C ASP A 98 -2.33 20.60 -20.68
N SER A 99 -2.86 21.72 -20.17
CA SER A 99 -2.74 22.07 -18.75
C SER A 99 -3.75 21.28 -17.92
N VAL A 100 -3.25 20.28 -17.18
CA VAL A 100 -4.07 19.47 -16.28
C VAL A 100 -4.28 20.22 -14.96
N THR A 101 -5.49 20.72 -14.74
CA THR A 101 -5.86 21.41 -13.50
C THR A 101 -6.55 20.45 -12.53
N LYS A 102 -6.42 20.71 -11.22
CA LYS A 102 -7.07 19.92 -10.15
C LYS A 102 -8.57 19.70 -10.38
N ALA A 103 -9.27 20.69 -10.92
CA ALA A 103 -10.70 20.60 -11.21
C ALA A 103 -11.00 19.50 -12.25
N THR A 104 -10.29 19.52 -13.38
CA THR A 104 -10.42 18.55 -14.47
C THR A 104 -10.06 17.14 -14.01
N VAL A 105 -9.02 17.00 -13.18
CA VAL A 105 -8.63 15.72 -12.57
C VAL A 105 -9.74 15.17 -11.68
N CYS A 106 -10.35 16.03 -10.86
CA CYS A 106 -11.42 15.64 -9.95
C CYS A 106 -12.68 15.21 -10.71
N GLU A 107 -13.07 15.94 -11.76
CA GLU A 107 -14.20 15.54 -12.61
C GLU A 107 -13.94 14.22 -13.33
N LYS A 108 -12.73 14.04 -13.89
CA LYS A 108 -12.36 12.79 -14.54
C LYS A 108 -12.36 11.61 -13.57
N ALA A 109 -11.87 11.81 -12.34
CA ALA A 109 -11.89 10.78 -11.30
C ALA A 109 -13.31 10.36 -10.93
N LYS A 110 -14.24 11.32 -10.78
CA LYS A 110 -15.66 11.02 -10.51
C LYS A 110 -16.31 10.26 -11.66
N ALA A 111 -16.02 10.65 -12.90
CA ALA A 111 -16.53 9.96 -14.08
C ALA A 111 -16.03 8.51 -14.16
N LEU A 112 -14.73 8.28 -13.95
CA LEU A 112 -14.14 6.94 -13.91
C LEU A 112 -14.72 6.09 -12.78
N HIS A 113 -14.94 6.69 -11.61
CA HIS A 113 -15.54 5.98 -10.48
C HIS A 113 -16.99 5.57 -10.76
N ALA A 114 -17.78 6.43 -11.41
CA ALA A 114 -19.14 6.10 -11.80
C ALA A 114 -19.20 5.03 -12.90
N ASP A 115 -18.22 5.01 -13.80
CA ASP A 115 -18.10 4.02 -14.87
C ASP A 115 -17.76 2.63 -14.31
N LEU A 116 -16.82 2.56 -13.36
CA LEU A 116 -16.42 1.31 -12.69
C LEU A 116 -17.46 0.77 -11.68
N LEU A 117 -18.50 1.56 -11.36
CA LEU A 117 -19.60 1.15 -10.49
C LEU A 117 -20.84 0.66 -11.26
N LYS A 118 -20.83 0.74 -12.60
CA LYS A 118 -21.84 0.11 -13.46
C LYS A 118 -21.54 -1.36 -13.67
#